data_AF-X1IZG1-F1
#
_entry.id   AF-X1IZG1-F1
#
_cell.length_a   1.000
_cell.length_b   1.000
_cell.length_c   1.000
_cell.angle_alpha   90.00
_cell.angle_beta   90.00
_cell.angle_gamma   90.00
#
_symmetry.space_group_name_H-M   'P 1'
#
loop_
_entity.id
_entity.type
_entity.pdbx_description
1 polymer ?
#
loop_
_entity_poly.entity_id
_entity_poly.type
_entity_poly.pdbx_seq_one_letter_code
_entity_poly.pdbx_strand_id
1 'polypeptide(L)' 'MGRKLPMHKAISEAISHEMEKNDSIFVMGEDIGVYGGIFGATTGLLEKFLD' A
#
# COMPACT_ATOMS: atom_id res chain seq x y z
N MET A 1 12.86 -14.29 15.89
CA MET A 1 11.50 -13.78 16.19
C MET A 1 11.10 -12.86 15.06
N GLY A 2 9.95 -13.06 14.40
CA GLY A 2 9.49 -12.21 13.29
C GLY A 2 8.94 -10.86 13.76
N ARG A 3 8.89 -9.86 12.86
CA ARG A 3 8.27 -8.55 13.14
C ARG A 3 6.74 -8.69 13.21
N LYS A 4 6.11 -8.14 14.26
CA LYS A 4 4.65 -8.11 14.41
C LYS A 4 4.09 -6.83 13.80
N LEU A 5 3.07 -6.96 12.96
CA LEU A 5 2.40 -5.84 12.30
C LEU A 5 0.88 -5.91 12.43
N PRO A 6 0.19 -4.76 12.45
CA PRO A 6 -1.22 -4.70 12.10
C PRO A 6 -1.44 -5.22 10.68
N MET A 7 -2.55 -5.92 10.44
CA MET A 7 -2.84 -6.55 9.15
C MET A 7 -2.83 -5.55 7.98
N HIS A 8 -3.42 -4.37 8.15
CA HIS A 8 -3.43 -3.33 7.11
C HIS A 8 -2.02 -2.87 6.71
N LYS A 9 -1.09 -2.76 7.67
CA LYS A 9 0.31 -2.44 7.38
C LYS A 9 1.01 -3.58 6.63
N ALA A 10 0.76 -4.83 7.00
CA ALA A 10 1.32 -5.97 6.29
C ALA A 10 0.85 -6.00 4.82
N ILE A 11 -0.43 -5.69 4.57
CA ILE A 11 -0.96 -5.57 3.20
C ILE A 11 -0.30 -4.40 2.45
N SER A 12 -0.27 -3.21 3.04
CA SER A 12 0.33 -2.03 2.42
C SER A 12 1.81 -2.23 2.08
N GLU A 13 2.56 -2.88 2.97
CA GLU A 13 3.97 -3.20 2.73
C GLU A 13 4.15 -4.23 1.61
N ALA A 14 3.30 -5.25 1.55
CA ALA A 14 3.35 -6.25 0.47
C ALA A 14 3.05 -5.61 -0.90
N ILE A 15 2.05 -4.74 -0.97
CA ILE A 15 1.72 -4.00 -2.19
C ILE A 15 2.89 -3.10 -2.60
N SER A 16 3.42 -2.31 -1.66
CA SER A 16 4.57 -1.44 -1.93
C SER A 16 5.79 -2.22 -2.43
N HIS A 17 6.05 -3.40 -1.88
CA HIS A 17 7.20 -4.22 -2.27
C HIS A 17 7.08 -4.72 -3.72
N GLU A 18 5.88 -5.10 -4.14
CA GLU A 18 5.67 -5.55 -5.53
C GLU A 18 5.69 -4.37 -6.51
N MET A 19 5.13 -3.21 -6.13
CA MET A 19 5.22 -1.99 -6.93
C MET A 19 6.68 -1.49 -7.08
N GLU A 20 7.53 -1.64 -6.06
CA GLU A 20 8.97 -1.30 -6.14
C GLU A 20 9.75 -2.15 -7.16
N LYS A 21 9.32 -3.39 -7.40
CA LYS A 21 10.02 -4.32 -8.31
C LYS A 21 9.57 -4.21 -9.76
N ASN A 22 8.37 -3.69 -9.99
CA ASN A 22 7.73 -3.72 -11.30
C ASN A 22 6.81 -2.50 -11.50
N ASP A 23 7.30 -1.53 -12.27
CA ASP A 23 6.61 -0.28 -12.58
C ASP A 23 5.29 -0.46 -13.37
N SER A 24 5.00 -1.67 -13.87
CA SER A 24 3.70 -1.97 -14.50
C SER A 24 2.58 -2.30 -13.51
N ILE A 25 2.92 -2.49 -12.23
CA ILE A 25 1.94 -2.76 -11.17
C ILE A 25 1.39 -1.44 -10.64
N PHE A 26 0.07 -1.33 -10.60
CA PHE A 26 -0.64 -0.21 -9.99
C PHE A 26 -1.84 -0.72 -9.20
N VAL A 27 -2.36 0.11 -8.30
CA VAL A 27 -3.55 -0.18 -7.50
C VAL A 27 -4.59 0.92 -7.76
N MET A 28 -5.84 0.51 -7.96
CA MET A 28 -6.96 1.42 -8.21
C MET A 28 -8.20 0.96 -7.44
N GLY A 29 -9.07 1.90 -7.07
CA GLY A 29 -10.30 1.63 -6.37
C GLY A 29 -10.89 2.87 -5.69
N GLU A 30 -12.03 2.69 -5.03
CA GLU A 30 -12.67 3.72 -4.22
C GLU A 30 -11.88 3.95 -2.93
N ASP A 31 -11.70 5.21 -2.54
CA ASP A 31 -11.08 5.66 -1.28
C ASP A 31 -9.63 5.19 -1.02
N ILE A 32 -8.94 4.56 -1.98
CA ILE A 32 -7.59 4.00 -1.74
C ILE A 32 -6.45 5.03 -1.83
N GLY A 33 -6.70 6.22 -2.38
CA GLY A 33 -5.70 7.26 -2.63
C GLY A 33 -5.34 8.04 -1.36
N VAL A 34 -5.67 9.34 -1.33
CA VAL A 34 -5.38 10.24 -0.20
C VAL A 34 -5.90 9.68 1.15
N TYR A 35 -7.03 8.98 1.13
CA TYR A 35 -7.62 8.38 2.34
C TYR A 35 -6.92 7.08 2.80
N GLY A 36 -6.22 6.37 1.89
CA GLY A 36 -5.48 5.13 2.22
C GLY A 36 -6.35 3.88 2.40
N GLY A 37 -7.61 3.94 1.93
CA GLY A 37 -8.61 2.87 2.03
C GLY A 37 -9.30 2.82 3.39
N ILE A 38 -10.55 2.36 3.43
CA ILE A 38 -11.37 2.31 4.67
C ILE A 38 -10.77 1.48 5.80
N PHE A 39 -9.86 0.56 5.48
CA PHE A 39 -9.12 -0.23 6.46
C PHE A 39 -7.62 0.12 6.54
N GLY A 40 -7.16 1.18 5.86
CA GLY A 40 -5.75 1.61 5.87
C GLY A 40 -4.79 0.72 5.10
N ALA A 41 -5.30 -0.14 4.20
CA ALA A 41 -4.51 -1.13 3.48
C ALA A 41 -3.64 -0.53 2.35
N THR A 42 -3.91 0.72 1.96
CA THR A 42 -3.15 1.43 0.91
C THR A 42 -2.55 2.76 1.42
N THR A 43 -2.57 2.98 2.73
CA THR A 43 -2.01 4.18 3.36
C THR A 43 -0.55 4.40 2.96
N GLY A 44 -0.24 5.57 2.40
CA GLY A 44 1.12 5.97 2.02
C GLY A 44 1.60 5.48 0.66
N LEU A 45 0.80 4.67 -0.07
CA LEU A 45 1.17 4.25 -1.43
C LEU A 45 1.08 5.39 -2.44
N LEU A 46 0.09 6.28 -2.31
CA LEU A 46 -0.09 7.42 -3.22
C LEU A 46 1.14 8.35 -3.16
N GLU A 47 1.50 8.80 -1.95
CA GLU A 47 2.66 9.68 -1.69
C GLU A 47 3.99 9.07 -2.15
N LYS A 48 4.11 7.74 -2.14
CA LYS A 48 5.36 7.07 -2.47
C LYS A 48 5.61 6.90 -3.97
N PHE A 49 4.55 6.71 -4.76
CA PHE A 49 4.67 6.25 -6.15
C PHE A 49 4.08 7.22 -7.17
N LEU A 50 3.26 8.19 -6.77
CA LEU A 50 2.51 9.04 -7.69
C LEU A 50 2.61 10.54 -7.38
N ASP A 51 3.17 10.93 -6.24
CA ASP A 51 3.60 12.31 -5.92
C ASP A 51 5.11 12.47 -6.20
#